data_AF-A0A5C6ZZ05-F1
#
_entry.id   AF-A0A5C6ZZ05-F1
#
_cell.length_a   1.000
_cell.length_b   1.000
_cell.length_c   1.000
_cell.angle_alpha   90.00
_cell.angle_beta   90.00
_cell.angle_gamma   90.00
#
_symmetry.space_group_name_H-M   'P 1'
#
loop_
_entity.id
_entity.type
_entity.pdbx_description
1 polymer ?
#
loop_
_entity_poly.entity_id
_entity_poly.type
_entity_poly.pdbx_seq_one_letter_code
_entity_poly.pdbx_strand_id
1 'polypeptide(L)'
;MTYKVIRRDLTETTRKCDFCPRYLISLKAYVLENVETNELFYAGPKCAKNNVGDNSLFGVPDLTKFTMATGNREDSSIDGRGSTDINNRQRKAIEERKAIEYLMLRENKLVNELNCSYSVLREYYQKSKIQKLSESDIIHINNIAYKAPEHLTLSVLQKIYNYLFWIDVGIAKLDSGKTDFLVNVRRTIVSKRKITEGQKLAINRWLENIDGVPQLR
;
A
#
# COMPACT_ATOMS: atom_id res chain seq x y z
N MET A 1 14.36 22.37 0.20
CA MET A 1 13.96 20.95 0.40
C MET A 1 13.46 20.46 -0.94
N THR A 2 14.07 19.42 -1.50
CA THR A 2 13.74 19.01 -2.88
C THR A 2 12.68 17.90 -2.91
N TYR A 3 12.49 17.11 -1.84
CA TYR A 3 11.57 15.97 -1.85
C TYR A 3 10.63 15.90 -0.64
N LYS A 4 9.42 15.41 -0.90
CA LYS A 4 8.37 15.08 0.09
C LYS A 4 8.03 13.60 0.04
N VAL A 5 7.83 12.95 1.19
CA VAL A 5 7.34 11.56 1.22
C VAL A 5 5.83 11.53 1.02
N ILE A 6 5.37 10.73 0.07
CA ILE A 6 3.95 10.55 -0.22
C ILE A 6 3.39 9.31 0.48
N ARG A 7 4.11 8.18 0.40
CA ARG A 7 3.70 6.91 0.98
C ARG A 7 4.85 5.92 1.06
N ARG A 8 4.63 4.83 1.79
CA ARG A 8 5.33 3.56 1.60
C ARG A 8 4.46 2.65 0.72
N ASP A 9 5.06 2.07 -0.30
CA ASP A 9 4.35 1.29 -1.33
C ASP A 9 5.10 0.01 -1.69
N LEU A 10 4.39 -0.90 -2.36
CA LEU A 10 4.93 -2.17 -2.85
C LEU A 10 5.89 -1.93 -4.02
N THR A 11 6.93 -2.74 -4.09
CA THR A 11 7.87 -2.78 -5.22
C THR A 11 8.36 -4.20 -5.43
N GLU A 12 8.77 -4.53 -6.65
CA GLU A 12 9.44 -5.81 -6.94
C GLU A 12 10.98 -5.70 -6.83
N THR A 13 11.66 -6.85 -6.74
CA THR A 13 13.11 -6.96 -6.50
C THR A 13 13.98 -6.43 -7.65
N THR A 14 13.44 -6.31 -8.85
CA THR A 14 14.11 -5.77 -10.05
C THR A 14 14.18 -4.25 -10.04
N ARG A 15 13.41 -3.56 -9.18
CA ARG A 15 13.41 -2.10 -9.10
C ARG A 15 14.66 -1.61 -8.37
N LYS A 16 15.42 -0.72 -9.02
CA LYS A 16 16.51 0.04 -8.39
C LYS A 16 15.97 1.23 -7.61
N CYS A 17 16.67 1.57 -6.53
CA CYS A 17 16.50 2.86 -5.86
C CYS A 17 16.91 3.98 -6.81
N ASP A 18 16.15 5.07 -6.90
CA ASP A 18 16.48 6.17 -7.80
C ASP A 18 17.64 7.05 -7.28
N PHE A 19 18.06 6.84 -6.03
CA PHE A 19 19.13 7.64 -5.37
C PHE A 19 20.41 6.84 -5.09
N CYS A 20 20.45 5.54 -5.39
CA CYS A 20 21.64 4.73 -5.20
C CYS A 20 21.61 3.48 -6.10
N PRO A 21 22.75 2.82 -6.39
CA PRO A 21 22.77 1.68 -7.30
C PRO A 21 22.13 0.39 -6.75
N ARG A 22 21.56 0.41 -5.54
CA ARG A 22 21.02 -0.78 -4.86
C ARG A 22 19.58 -1.08 -5.31
N TYR A 23 19.27 -2.37 -5.39
CA TYR A 23 17.91 -2.87 -5.61
C TYR A 23 17.05 -2.79 -4.35
N LEU A 24 15.75 -2.60 -4.52
CA LEU A 24 14.75 -2.51 -3.45
C LEU A 24 14.26 -3.90 -3.02
N ILE A 25 15.19 -4.70 -2.50
CA ILE A 25 14.98 -6.12 -2.16
C ILE A 25 13.98 -6.36 -1.02
N SER A 26 13.63 -5.33 -0.24
CA SER A 26 12.65 -5.43 0.85
C SER A 26 11.20 -5.53 0.36
N LEU A 27 10.98 -5.48 -0.96
CA LEU A 27 9.65 -5.49 -1.60
C LEU A 27 8.77 -4.28 -1.26
N LYS A 28 9.40 -3.28 -0.63
CA LYS A 28 8.79 -2.07 -0.10
C LYS A 28 9.68 -0.89 -0.45
N ALA A 29 9.07 0.22 -0.86
CA ALA A 29 9.76 1.46 -1.19
C ALA A 29 9.03 2.65 -0.58
N TYR A 30 9.78 3.68 -0.21
CA TYR A 30 9.20 5.01 -0.03
C TYR A 30 9.03 5.65 -1.40
N VAL A 31 7.83 6.16 -1.66
CA VAL A 31 7.54 6.97 -2.83
C VAL A 31 7.67 8.44 -2.41
N LEU A 32 8.62 9.11 -3.04
CA LEU A 32 8.97 10.51 -2.85
C LEU A 32 8.45 11.31 -4.04
N GLU A 33 8.06 12.55 -3.82
CA GLU A 33 7.71 13.51 -4.86
C GLU A 33 8.71 14.66 -4.82
N ASN A 34 9.28 15.01 -5.98
CA ASN A 34 10.08 16.22 -6.11
C ASN A 34 9.15 17.43 -6.04
N VAL A 35 9.41 18.37 -5.13
CA VAL A 35 8.54 19.53 -4.87
C VAL A 35 8.54 20.52 -6.04
N GLU A 36 9.59 20.53 -6.86
CA GLU A 36 9.74 21.42 -8.02
C GLU A 36 9.12 20.82 -9.29
N THR A 37 9.34 19.52 -9.54
CA THR A 37 8.93 18.86 -10.79
C THR A 37 7.66 18.02 -10.66
N ASN A 38 7.21 17.71 -9.45
CA ASN A 38 6.15 16.74 -9.14
C ASN A 38 6.44 15.30 -9.64
N GLU A 39 7.69 15.00 -9.99
CA GLU A 39 8.09 13.65 -10.40
C GLU A 39 8.18 12.72 -9.19
N LEU A 40 7.82 11.45 -9.40
CA LEU A 40 7.84 10.42 -8.37
C LEU A 40 9.13 9.59 -8.41
N PHE A 41 9.73 9.42 -7.23
CA PHE A 41 10.95 8.65 -7.03
C PHE A 41 10.74 7.55 -5.99
N TYR A 42 11.42 6.42 -6.18
CA TYR A 42 11.38 5.24 -5.33
C TYR A 42 12.69 5.10 -4.57
N ALA A 43 12.60 5.09 -3.25
CA ALA A 43 13.75 5.04 -2.37
C ALA A 43 13.64 3.95 -1.31
N GLY A 44 14.78 3.32 -1.01
CA GLY A 44 14.93 2.52 0.20
C GLY A 44 14.92 3.42 1.45
N PRO A 45 14.72 2.86 2.66
CA PRO A 45 14.55 3.64 3.89
C PRO A 45 15.66 4.67 4.16
N LYS A 46 16.93 4.27 3.96
CA LYS A 46 18.09 5.17 4.17
C LYS A 46 18.10 6.31 3.15
N CYS A 47 17.87 6.01 1.88
CA CYS A 47 17.81 7.02 0.82
C CYS A 47 16.63 7.98 1.02
N ALA A 48 15.47 7.47 1.43
CA ALA A 48 14.31 8.30 1.74
C ALA A 48 14.64 9.29 2.87
N LYS A 49 15.15 8.79 4.01
CA LYS A 49 15.54 9.63 5.15
C LYS A 49 16.55 10.72 4.76
N ASN A 50 17.54 10.39 3.92
CA ASN A 50 18.57 11.34 3.51
C ASN A 50 18.06 12.45 2.58
N ASN A 51 16.99 12.21 1.81
CA ASN A 51 16.49 13.16 0.82
C ASN A 51 15.32 14.03 1.30
N VAL A 52 14.69 13.69 2.43
CA VAL A 52 13.49 14.39 2.94
C VAL A 52 13.79 15.40 4.05
N GLY A 53 15.05 15.46 4.52
CA GLY A 53 15.48 16.36 5.59
C GLY A 53 14.78 16.06 6.92
N ASP A 54 14.28 17.10 7.59
CA ASP A 54 13.56 17.00 8.88
C ASP A 54 12.13 16.44 8.76
N ASN A 55 11.65 16.19 7.53
CA ASN A 55 10.36 15.53 7.36
C ASN A 55 10.43 14.11 7.91
N SER A 56 9.64 13.85 8.94
CA SER A 56 9.60 12.55 9.56
C SER A 56 8.99 11.51 8.61
N LEU A 57 9.62 10.33 8.55
CA LEU A 57 9.00 9.14 7.97
C LEU A 57 7.82 8.64 8.84
N PHE A 58 7.66 9.20 10.05
CA PHE A 58 6.55 8.90 10.94
C PHE A 58 5.23 9.46 10.41
N GLY A 59 4.17 8.65 10.43
CA GLY A 59 2.84 9.05 9.95
C GLY A 59 2.65 8.96 8.43
N VAL A 60 3.67 8.52 7.69
CA VAL A 60 3.56 8.27 6.25
C VAL A 60 2.55 7.14 5.99
N PRO A 61 1.59 7.32 5.07
CA PRO A 61 0.68 6.26 4.62
C PRO A 61 1.44 5.01 4.18
N ASP A 62 1.01 3.84 4.65
CA ASP A 62 1.68 2.58 4.36
C ASP A 62 0.75 1.56 3.70
N LEU A 63 0.98 1.32 2.42
CA LEU A 63 0.23 0.35 1.63
C LEU A 63 0.86 -1.06 1.65
N THR A 64 1.91 -1.27 2.45
CA THR A 64 2.72 -2.50 2.44
C THR A 64 2.46 -3.44 3.61
N LYS A 65 1.43 -3.15 4.41
CA LYS A 65 1.13 -3.83 5.68
C LYS A 65 1.01 -5.36 5.57
N PHE A 66 0.55 -5.86 4.43
CA PHE A 66 0.39 -7.31 4.19
C PHE A 66 1.58 -7.97 3.48
N THR A 67 2.68 -7.25 3.23
CA THR A 67 3.90 -7.82 2.62
C THR A 67 4.95 -8.18 3.67
N MET A 68 5.45 -9.42 3.60
CA MET A 68 6.72 -9.78 4.22
C MET A 68 7.85 -9.71 3.19
N ALA A 69 9.00 -9.15 3.59
CA ALA A 69 10.21 -9.37 2.82
C ALA A 69 10.62 -10.84 2.94
N THR A 70 11.12 -11.43 1.86
CA THR A 70 11.75 -12.75 1.88
C THR A 70 12.88 -12.77 2.92
N GLY A 71 12.72 -13.56 3.99
CA GLY A 71 13.78 -13.80 4.99
C GLY A 71 13.83 -12.89 6.22
N ASN A 72 12.92 -11.92 6.42
CA ASN A 72 12.89 -11.10 7.64
C ASN A 72 11.64 -11.35 8.50
N ARG A 73 11.87 -11.49 9.82
CA ARG A 73 10.82 -11.52 10.86
C ARG A 73 10.02 -10.21 10.83
N GLU A 74 8.76 -10.33 11.24
CA GLU A 74 7.74 -9.28 11.22
C GLU A 74 8.26 -7.90 11.63
N ASP A 75 8.17 -6.94 10.70
CA ASP A 75 8.08 -5.53 11.08
C ASP A 75 6.72 -5.40 11.77
N SER A 76 6.75 -5.36 13.11
CA SER A 76 5.62 -5.09 13.97
C SER A 76 5.09 -3.69 13.68
N SER A 77 4.32 -3.60 12.58
CA SER A 77 3.45 -2.48 12.31
C SER A 77 2.51 -2.39 13.51
N ILE A 78 2.53 -1.23 14.16
CA ILE A 78 1.78 -0.90 15.38
C ILE A 78 0.28 -1.06 15.11
N ASP A 79 -0.20 -2.30 15.13
CA ASP A 79 -1.57 -2.68 15.45
C ASP A 79 -1.50 -3.31 16.84
N GLY A 80 -1.19 -2.45 17.82
CA GLY A 80 -1.14 -2.82 19.21
C GLY A 80 -2.54 -3.23 19.68
N ARG A 81 -2.74 -4.53 19.85
CA ARG A 81 -3.54 -5.01 20.99
C ARG A 81 -2.91 -4.42 22.25
N GLY A 82 -3.64 -3.53 22.93
CA GLY A 82 -3.37 -3.08 24.30
C GLY A 82 -2.03 -2.36 24.52
N SER A 83 -1.97 -1.06 24.22
CA SER A 83 -1.01 -0.17 24.88
C SER A 83 -1.75 1.10 25.27
N THR A 84 -1.94 1.27 26.58
CA THR A 84 -2.85 2.24 27.19
C THR A 84 -2.30 3.67 27.23
N ASP A 85 -1.11 3.93 26.66
CA ASP A 85 -0.42 5.22 26.72
C ASP A 85 0.05 5.73 25.35
N ILE A 86 -0.85 5.75 24.36
CA ILE A 86 -0.62 6.51 23.13
C ILE A 86 -1.06 7.94 23.38
N ASN A 87 -0.13 8.90 23.30
CA ASN A 87 -0.50 10.31 23.48
C ASN A 87 -1.42 10.80 22.33
N ASN A 88 -2.17 11.88 22.58
CA ASN A 88 -3.14 12.41 21.61
C ASN A 88 -2.52 12.75 20.25
N ARG A 89 -1.25 13.17 20.20
CA ARG A 89 -0.55 13.50 18.94
C ARG A 89 -0.32 12.25 18.09
N GLN A 90 0.14 11.16 18.70
CA GLN A 90 0.34 9.89 18.02
C GLN A 90 -0.98 9.29 17.53
N ARG A 91 -2.05 9.36 18.34
CA ARG A 91 -3.39 8.91 17.94
C ARG A 91 -3.88 9.68 16.72
N LYS A 92 -3.76 11.01 16.73
CA LYS A 92 -4.15 11.86 15.58
C LYS A 92 -3.36 11.51 14.31
N ALA A 93 -2.06 11.27 14.43
CA ALA A 93 -1.23 10.86 13.29
C ALA A 93 -1.64 9.48 12.74
N ILE A 94 -2.03 8.53 13.59
CA ILE A 94 -2.53 7.21 13.16
C ILE A 94 -3.86 7.35 12.40
N GLU A 95 -4.78 8.17 12.91
CA GLU A 95 -6.08 8.39 12.28
C GLU A 95 -5.97 9.16 10.95
N GLU A 96 -5.08 10.15 10.87
CA GLU A 96 -4.73 10.84 9.62
C GLU A 96 -4.16 9.84 8.62
N ARG A 97 -3.19 9.02 9.04
CA ARG A 97 -2.57 7.99 8.19
C ARG A 97 -3.61 7.02 7.62
N LYS A 98 -4.51 6.47 8.46
CA LYS A 98 -5.58 5.55 8.01
C LYS A 98 -6.51 6.20 7.00
N ALA A 99 -6.91 7.45 7.23
CA ALA A 99 -7.78 8.19 6.31
C ALA A 99 -7.11 8.34 4.93
N ILE A 100 -5.83 8.71 4.90
CA ILE A 100 -5.09 8.84 3.65
C ILE A 100 -4.91 7.48 2.97
N GLU A 101 -4.51 6.42 3.68
CA GLU A 101 -4.43 5.06 3.13
C GLU A 101 -5.77 4.64 2.48
N TYR A 102 -6.89 4.93 3.15
CA TYR A 102 -8.22 4.65 2.65
C TYR A 102 -8.53 5.38 1.34
N LEU A 103 -8.26 6.69 1.28
CA LEU A 103 -8.42 7.49 0.07
C LEU A 103 -7.56 6.96 -1.08
N MET A 104 -6.29 6.65 -0.81
CA MET A 104 -5.37 6.14 -1.83
C MET A 104 -5.86 4.82 -2.42
N LEU A 105 -6.40 3.93 -1.60
CA LEU A 105 -6.93 2.65 -2.08
C LEU A 105 -8.20 2.85 -2.90
N ARG A 106 -9.16 3.63 -2.40
CA ARG A 106 -10.48 3.83 -3.04
C ARG A 106 -10.44 4.65 -4.32
N GLU A 107 -9.57 5.67 -4.38
CA GLU A 107 -9.59 6.69 -5.44
C GLU A 107 -8.34 6.69 -6.34
N ASN A 108 -7.37 5.80 -6.08
CA ASN A 108 -6.16 5.69 -6.91
C ASN A 108 -5.78 4.23 -7.22
N LYS A 109 -5.49 3.42 -6.20
CA LYS A 109 -4.87 2.11 -6.42
C LYS A 109 -5.84 1.03 -6.88
N LEU A 110 -7.07 1.05 -6.38
CA LEU A 110 -8.07 0.00 -6.66
C LEU A 110 -9.30 0.52 -7.41
N VAL A 111 -9.33 1.81 -7.78
CA VAL A 111 -10.51 2.45 -8.39
C VAL A 111 -10.93 1.75 -9.68
N ASN A 112 -9.97 1.43 -10.56
CA ASN A 112 -10.25 0.80 -11.85
C ASN A 112 -10.50 -0.71 -11.72
N GLU A 113 -9.89 -1.35 -10.72
CA GLU A 113 -10.03 -2.79 -10.50
C GLU A 113 -11.37 -3.12 -9.85
N LEU A 114 -11.73 -2.39 -8.79
CA LEU A 114 -12.91 -2.71 -7.97
C LEU A 114 -14.11 -1.85 -8.31
N ASN A 115 -13.99 -0.80 -9.14
CA ASN A 115 -15.01 0.23 -9.32
C ASN A 115 -15.54 0.72 -7.95
N CYS A 116 -14.62 1.12 -7.08
CA CYS A 116 -14.91 1.47 -5.70
C CYS A 116 -14.87 2.97 -5.43
N SER A 117 -14.81 3.83 -6.45
CA SER A 117 -14.82 5.28 -6.22
C SER A 117 -16.12 5.73 -5.55
N TYR A 118 -16.02 6.75 -4.69
CA TYR A 118 -17.17 7.46 -4.13
C TYR A 118 -16.94 8.96 -4.27
N SER A 119 -17.92 9.71 -4.80
CA SER A 119 -17.75 11.13 -5.15
C SER A 119 -17.17 11.98 -4.02
N VAL A 120 -17.68 11.81 -2.80
CA VAL A 120 -17.18 12.53 -1.61
C VAL A 120 -15.72 12.19 -1.30
N LEU A 121 -15.33 10.91 -1.41
CA LEU A 121 -13.93 10.52 -1.21
C LEU A 121 -13.04 11.04 -2.34
N ARG A 122 -13.54 11.06 -3.58
CA ARG A 122 -12.84 11.63 -4.73
C ARG A 122 -12.53 13.11 -4.52
N GLU A 123 -13.48 13.88 -4.00
CA GLU A 123 -13.26 15.29 -3.64
C GLU A 123 -12.15 15.44 -2.61
N TYR A 124 -12.17 14.64 -1.53
CA TYR A 124 -11.09 14.65 -0.54
C TYR A 124 -9.74 14.22 -1.13
N TYR A 125 -9.74 13.25 -2.03
CA TYR A 125 -8.52 12.82 -2.69
C TYR A 125 -7.93 13.92 -3.57
N GLN A 126 -8.74 14.63 -4.36
CA GLN A 126 -8.26 15.78 -5.13
C GLN A 126 -7.81 16.93 -4.23
N LYS A 127 -8.57 17.22 -3.16
CA LYS A 127 -8.18 18.21 -2.14
C LYS A 127 -6.80 17.89 -1.55
N SER A 128 -6.55 16.62 -1.22
CA SER A 128 -5.29 16.15 -0.63
C SER A 128 -4.06 16.31 -1.53
N LYS A 129 -4.24 16.42 -2.85
CA LYS A 129 -3.16 16.65 -3.81
C LYS A 129 -2.71 18.12 -3.85
N ILE A 130 -3.63 19.03 -3.56
CA ILE A 130 -3.40 20.47 -3.66
C ILE A 130 -3.02 21.04 -2.29
N GLN A 131 -3.63 20.53 -1.22
CA GLN A 131 -3.44 21.05 0.13
C GLN A 131 -3.59 19.96 1.20
N LYS A 132 -3.15 20.27 2.41
CA LYS A 132 -3.35 19.40 3.57
C LYS A 132 -4.83 19.31 3.93
N LEU A 133 -5.31 18.10 4.22
CA LEU A 133 -6.66 17.89 4.73
C LEU A 133 -6.81 18.44 6.15
N SER A 134 -7.96 19.04 6.44
CA SER A 134 -8.28 19.52 7.79
C SER A 134 -8.64 18.35 8.71
N GLU A 135 -8.64 18.60 10.02
CA GLU A 135 -9.08 17.60 11.00
C GLU A 135 -10.53 17.14 10.77
N SER A 136 -11.43 18.05 10.37
CA SER A 136 -12.81 17.70 10.04
C SER A 136 -12.89 16.78 8.81
N ASP A 137 -12.04 17.00 7.81
CA ASP A 137 -11.96 16.13 6.63
C ASP A 137 -11.54 14.71 7.06
N ILE A 138 -10.47 14.60 7.85
CA ILE A 138 -9.96 13.31 8.35
C ILE A 138 -11.03 12.56 9.14
N ILE A 139 -11.73 13.25 10.04
CA ILE A 139 -12.83 12.66 10.82
C ILE A 139 -13.92 12.15 9.89
N HIS A 140 -14.31 12.93 8.88
CA HIS A 140 -15.36 12.51 7.95
C HIS A 140 -14.95 11.29 7.12
N ILE A 141 -13.72 11.26 6.60
CA ILE A 141 -13.18 10.11 5.86
C ILE A 141 -13.18 8.85 6.74
N ASN A 142 -12.71 8.95 7.99
CA ASN A 142 -12.70 7.81 8.90
C ASN A 142 -14.11 7.33 9.26
N ASN A 143 -15.08 8.24 9.38
CA ASN A 143 -16.49 7.88 9.57
C ASN A 143 -17.07 7.15 8.34
N ILE A 144 -16.71 7.57 7.12
CA ILE A 144 -17.09 6.86 5.89
C ILE A 144 -16.46 5.46 5.89
N ALA A 145 -15.17 5.35 6.21
CA ALA A 145 -14.45 4.07 6.25
C ALA A 145 -15.03 3.12 7.30
N TYR A 146 -15.44 3.63 8.46
CA TYR A 146 -16.06 2.86 9.54
C TYR A 146 -17.43 2.29 9.15
N LYS A 147 -18.23 3.06 8.40
CA LYS A 147 -19.56 2.65 7.92
C LYS A 147 -19.52 1.90 6.57
N ALA A 148 -18.33 1.67 6.03
CA ALA A 148 -18.19 1.02 4.73
C ALA A 148 -18.65 -0.45 4.81
N PRO A 149 -19.25 -0.99 3.73
CA PRO A 149 -19.45 -2.42 3.59
C PRO A 149 -18.15 -3.20 3.82
N GLU A 150 -18.24 -4.42 4.34
CA GLU A 150 -17.07 -5.24 4.72
C GLU A 150 -15.98 -5.28 3.64
N HIS A 151 -16.39 -5.48 2.39
CA HIS A 151 -15.51 -5.57 1.21
C HIS A 151 -14.85 -4.24 0.80
N LEU A 152 -15.20 -3.13 1.45
CA LEU A 152 -14.63 -1.80 1.27
C LEU A 152 -14.03 -1.26 2.57
N THR A 153 -13.80 -2.10 3.58
CA THR A 153 -13.05 -1.70 4.77
C THR A 153 -11.57 -1.54 4.43
N LEU A 154 -10.86 -0.67 5.17
CA LEU A 154 -9.43 -0.40 4.93
C LEU A 154 -8.59 -1.68 4.93
N SER A 155 -8.81 -2.57 5.90
CA SER A 155 -8.09 -3.84 6.02
C SER A 155 -8.30 -4.75 4.80
N VAL A 156 -9.54 -4.88 4.31
CA VAL A 156 -9.84 -5.69 3.12
C VAL A 156 -9.23 -5.09 1.86
N LEU A 157 -9.30 -3.77 1.69
CA LEU A 157 -8.69 -3.09 0.55
C LEU A 157 -7.16 -3.23 0.55
N GLN A 158 -6.52 -3.10 1.70
CA GLN A 158 -5.07 -3.31 1.84
C GLN A 158 -4.67 -4.74 1.47
N LYS A 159 -5.45 -5.75 1.86
CA LYS A 159 -5.24 -7.15 1.45
C LYS A 159 -5.41 -7.33 -0.06
N ILE A 160 -6.51 -6.85 -0.63
CA ILE A 160 -6.77 -6.97 -2.08
C ILE A 160 -5.66 -6.30 -2.88
N TYR A 161 -5.25 -5.08 -2.51
CA TYR A 161 -4.14 -4.39 -3.16
C TYR A 161 -2.85 -5.21 -3.13
N ASN A 162 -2.53 -5.78 -1.96
CA ASN A 162 -1.36 -6.63 -1.81
C ASN A 162 -1.40 -7.87 -2.72
N TYR A 163 -2.53 -8.58 -2.73
CA TYR A 163 -2.68 -9.79 -3.51
C TYR A 163 -2.64 -9.52 -5.00
N LEU A 164 -3.37 -8.50 -5.47
CA LEU A 164 -3.37 -8.12 -6.88
C LEU A 164 -1.96 -7.72 -7.34
N PHE A 165 -1.24 -6.93 -6.53
CA PHE A 165 0.14 -6.55 -6.86
C PHE A 165 1.04 -7.79 -7.05
N TRP A 166 1.03 -8.73 -6.11
CA TRP A 166 1.91 -9.91 -6.19
C TRP A 166 1.50 -10.92 -7.25
N ILE A 167 0.19 -11.02 -7.52
CA ILE A 167 -0.31 -11.81 -8.65
C ILE A 167 0.14 -11.17 -9.98
N ASP A 168 0.07 -9.85 -10.10
CA ASP A 168 0.50 -9.13 -11.31
C ASP A 168 2.01 -9.27 -11.53
N VAL A 169 2.83 -9.17 -10.48
CA VAL A 169 4.27 -9.47 -10.54
C VAL A 169 4.51 -10.93 -10.94
N GLY A 170 3.76 -11.87 -10.38
CA GLY A 170 3.86 -13.28 -10.74
C GLY A 170 3.53 -13.55 -12.21
N ILE A 171 2.45 -12.94 -12.72
CA ILE A 171 2.07 -13.02 -14.14
C ILE A 171 3.17 -12.45 -15.03
N ALA A 172 3.76 -11.31 -14.67
CA ALA A 172 4.81 -10.66 -15.45
C ALA A 172 6.12 -11.46 -15.53
N LYS A 173 6.39 -12.32 -14.53
CA LYS A 173 7.61 -13.13 -14.45
C LYS A 173 7.47 -14.54 -15.04
N LEU A 174 6.26 -14.99 -15.34
CA LEU A 174 5.99 -16.32 -15.87
C LEU A 174 5.90 -16.32 -17.39
N ASP A 175 6.23 -17.46 -18.00
CA ASP A 175 5.94 -17.71 -19.41
C ASP A 175 4.43 -17.65 -19.66
N SER A 176 4.01 -17.15 -20.82
CA SER A 176 2.58 -16.96 -21.17
C SER A 176 1.74 -18.24 -21.06
N GLY A 177 2.34 -19.43 -21.24
CA GLY A 177 1.66 -20.72 -21.07
C GLY A 177 1.43 -21.15 -19.62
N LYS A 178 1.92 -20.38 -18.63
CA LYS A 178 1.84 -20.70 -17.19
C LYS A 178 1.05 -19.65 -16.39
N THR A 179 0.50 -18.62 -17.05
CA THR A 179 -0.18 -17.50 -16.36
C THR A 179 -1.67 -17.73 -16.09
N ASP A 180 -2.32 -18.69 -16.78
CA ASP A 180 -3.77 -18.86 -16.77
C ASP A 180 -4.36 -19.01 -15.37
N PHE A 181 -3.69 -19.75 -14.50
CA PHE A 181 -4.11 -19.90 -13.12
C PHE A 181 -4.15 -18.56 -12.38
N LEU A 182 -3.04 -17.80 -12.42
CA LEU A 182 -2.93 -16.50 -11.75
C LEU A 182 -3.91 -15.48 -12.32
N VAL A 183 -4.11 -15.45 -13.64
CA VAL A 183 -5.08 -14.57 -14.31
C VAL A 183 -6.51 -14.88 -13.85
N ASN A 184 -6.88 -16.15 -13.77
CA ASN A 184 -8.21 -16.57 -13.30
C ASN A 184 -8.44 -16.25 -11.82
N VAL A 185 -7.42 -16.44 -10.99
CA VAL A 185 -7.46 -16.04 -9.58
C VAL A 185 -7.63 -14.53 -9.45
N ARG A 186 -6.83 -13.73 -10.17
CA ARG A 186 -6.94 -12.26 -10.20
C ARG A 186 -8.37 -11.81 -10.50
N ARG A 187 -8.97 -12.36 -11.56
CA ARG A 187 -10.37 -12.08 -11.95
C ARG A 187 -11.36 -12.45 -10.84
N THR A 188 -11.11 -13.55 -10.13
CA THR A 188 -11.96 -13.97 -9.02
C THR A 188 -11.86 -13.02 -7.84
N ILE A 189 -10.66 -12.54 -7.51
CA ILE A 189 -10.44 -11.54 -6.44
C ILE A 189 -11.19 -10.26 -6.75
N VAL A 190 -11.05 -9.76 -7.98
CA VAL A 190 -11.71 -8.53 -8.43
C VAL A 190 -13.25 -8.66 -8.36
N SER A 191 -13.79 -9.78 -8.87
CA SER A 191 -15.25 -9.98 -8.92
C SER A 191 -15.87 -10.29 -7.55
N LYS A 192 -15.19 -11.06 -6.70
CA LYS A 192 -15.72 -11.47 -5.39
C LYS A 192 -15.28 -10.56 -4.24
N ARG A 193 -14.30 -9.68 -4.47
CA ARG A 193 -13.70 -8.77 -3.48
C ARG A 193 -13.27 -9.49 -2.20
N LYS A 194 -12.86 -10.76 -2.34
CA LYS A 194 -12.40 -11.63 -1.25
C LYS A 194 -11.48 -12.71 -1.79
N ILE A 195 -10.66 -13.26 -0.90
CA ILE A 195 -9.88 -14.50 -1.12
C ILE A 195 -10.33 -15.52 -0.09
N THR A 196 -10.51 -16.77 -0.53
CA THR A 196 -10.67 -17.92 0.38
C THR A 196 -9.30 -18.46 0.79
N GLU A 197 -9.19 -19.09 1.97
CA GLU A 197 -7.92 -19.71 2.38
C GLU A 197 -7.42 -20.76 1.37
N GLY A 198 -8.33 -21.50 0.73
CA GLY A 198 -7.97 -22.43 -0.35
C GLY A 198 -7.34 -21.74 -1.56
N GLN A 199 -7.87 -20.58 -1.97
CA GLN A 199 -7.26 -19.76 -3.02
C GLN A 199 -5.90 -19.23 -2.58
N LYS A 200 -5.77 -18.74 -1.35
CA LYS A 200 -4.51 -18.24 -0.79
C LYS A 200 -3.41 -19.32 -0.81
N LEU A 201 -3.73 -20.53 -0.35
CA LEU A 201 -2.80 -21.67 -0.38
C LEU A 201 -2.40 -22.06 -1.81
N ALA A 202 -3.36 -22.04 -2.75
CA ALA A 202 -3.06 -22.34 -4.14
C ALA A 202 -2.17 -21.26 -4.78
N ILE A 203 -2.41 -19.98 -4.49
CA ILE A 203 -1.55 -18.87 -4.94
C ILE A 203 -0.15 -19.02 -4.36
N ASN A 204 -0.01 -19.27 -3.06
CA ASN A 204 1.31 -19.38 -2.42
C ASN A 204 2.15 -20.50 -3.03
N ARG A 205 1.56 -21.66 -3.31
CA ARG A 205 2.25 -22.76 -4.03
C ARG A 205 2.75 -22.34 -5.41
N TRP A 206 2.03 -21.44 -6.08
CA TRP A 206 2.46 -20.88 -7.36
C TRP A 206 3.58 -19.85 -7.19
N LEU A 207 3.40 -18.90 -6.28
CA LEU A 207 4.36 -17.81 -6.06
C LEU A 207 5.69 -18.28 -5.46
N GLU A 208 5.70 -19.38 -4.70
CA GLU A 208 6.91 -20.02 -4.14
C GLU A 208 7.97 -20.34 -5.20
N ASN A 209 7.56 -20.57 -6.44
CA ASN A 209 8.46 -20.92 -7.54
C ASN A 209 8.97 -19.68 -8.31
N ILE A 210 8.65 -18.46 -7.87
CA ILE A 210 9.00 -17.21 -8.55
C ILE A 210 9.96 -16.40 -7.68
N ASP A 211 11.19 -16.24 -8.16
CA ASP A 211 12.22 -15.50 -7.42
C ASP A 211 11.82 -14.03 -7.17
N GLY A 212 12.05 -13.56 -5.95
CA GLY A 212 11.71 -12.21 -5.50
C GLY A 212 10.21 -11.92 -5.39
N VAL A 213 9.35 -12.94 -5.28
CA VAL A 213 7.91 -12.79 -5.00
C VAL A 213 7.59 -13.40 -3.64
N PRO A 214 6.89 -12.67 -2.74
CA PRO A 214 6.56 -13.18 -1.42
C PRO A 214 5.27 -14.00 -1.45
N GLN A 215 5.08 -14.82 -0.42
CA GLN A 215 3.80 -15.49 -0.15
C GLN A 215 2.78 -14.49 0.43
N LEU A 216 1.51 -14.73 0.10
CA LEU A 216 0.35 -13.97 0.58
C LEU A 216 -0.03 -14.36 2.02
N ARG A 217 -0.39 -13.34 2.82
CA ARG A 217 -0.86 -13.47 4.22
C ARG A 217 -2.36 -13.60 4.35
#